data_AF-A0A6L3N5B3-F1
#
_entry.id   AF-A0A6L3N5B3-F1
#
_cell.length_a   1.000
_cell.length_b   1.000
_cell.length_c   1.000
_cell.angle_alpha   90.00
_cell.angle_beta   90.00
_cell.angle_gamma   90.00
#
_symmetry.space_group_name_H-M   'P 1'
#
loop_
_entity.id
_entity.type
_entity.pdbx_description
1 polymer ?
#
loop_
_entity_poly.entity_id
_entity_poly.type
_entity_poly.pdbx_seq_one_letter_code
_entity_poly.pdbx_strand_id
1 'polypeptide(L)'
;IAPQHRLWRDAQAAGVADRLPCASGQRWTWDGVAFTMLWPSRAAGAAHSNERSCVLRIDAGDTSALLTGDIDARAERRLVQDARDALAAQILVVPHHGSRTSSVEPFLDSVGPRVAVFPVGYRNRFGHPHRTVLARYEMRGIPLPRTDRDGAVRFDVAPGGGYAFERHRDARRRYWMDR
;
A
#
# COMPACT_ATOMS: atom_id res chain seq x y z
N ILE A 1 0.08 -13.25 -11.66
CA ILE A 1 -0.61 -12.91 -12.93
C ILE A 1 -0.25 -13.99 -13.93
N ALA A 2 -1.22 -14.62 -14.60
CA ALA A 2 -0.90 -15.69 -15.54
C ALA A 2 -0.10 -15.13 -16.74
N PRO A 3 0.86 -15.89 -17.31
CA PRO A 3 1.71 -15.44 -18.42
C PRO A 3 0.93 -14.93 -19.65
N GLN A 4 -0.34 -15.32 -19.80
CA GLN A 4 -1.21 -14.83 -20.87
C GLN A 4 -1.71 -13.38 -20.69
N HIS A 5 -1.51 -12.75 -19.54
CA HIS A 5 -1.97 -11.38 -19.31
C HIS A 5 -1.17 -10.38 -20.16
N ARG A 6 -1.85 -9.36 -20.71
CA ARG A 6 -1.24 -8.38 -21.64
C ARG A 6 0.05 -7.76 -21.11
N LEU A 7 0.12 -7.44 -19.82
CA LEU A 7 1.33 -6.90 -19.18
C LEU A 7 2.58 -7.78 -19.38
N TRP A 8 2.44 -9.11 -19.46
CA TRP A 8 3.57 -10.01 -19.70
C TRP A 8 4.09 -9.93 -21.13
N ARG A 9 3.18 -9.76 -22.10
CA ARG A 9 3.53 -9.56 -23.52
C ARG A 9 4.17 -8.20 -23.74
N ASP A 10 3.61 -7.15 -23.14
CA ASP A 10 4.15 -5.79 -23.25
C ASP A 10 5.54 -5.70 -22.61
N ALA A 11 5.75 -6.35 -21.46
CA ALA A 11 7.07 -6.46 -20.83
C ALA A 11 8.07 -7.24 -21.70
N GLN A 12 7.65 -8.35 -22.34
CA GLN A 12 8.47 -9.08 -23.31
C GLN A 12 8.88 -8.22 -24.49
N ALA A 13 7.94 -7.50 -25.08
CA ALA A 13 8.19 -6.60 -26.21
C ALA A 13 9.15 -5.46 -25.83
N ALA A 14 9.13 -5.03 -24.57
CA ALA A 14 10.07 -4.05 -24.02
C ALA A 14 11.43 -4.64 -23.60
N GLY A 15 11.69 -5.92 -23.84
CA GLY A 15 12.96 -6.56 -23.52
C GLY A 15 13.17 -6.88 -22.03
N VAL A 16 12.09 -6.91 -21.23
CA VAL A 16 12.16 -7.31 -19.82
C VAL A 16 12.40 -8.83 -19.75
N ALA A 17 13.67 -9.22 -19.61
CA ALA A 17 14.10 -10.61 -19.58
C ALA A 17 13.58 -11.34 -18.32
N ASP A 18 13.70 -10.70 -17.15
CA ASP A 18 13.33 -11.29 -15.87
C ASP A 18 11.99 -10.77 -15.37
N ARG A 19 11.04 -11.71 -15.22
CA ARG A 19 9.69 -11.42 -14.71
C ARG A 19 9.42 -12.37 -13.56
N LEU A 20 9.73 -11.90 -12.36
CA LEU A 20 9.57 -12.69 -11.16
C LEU A 20 8.22 -12.36 -10.51
N PRO A 21 7.43 -13.37 -10.08
CA PRO A 21 6.33 -13.10 -9.18
C PRO A 21 6.87 -12.51 -7.88
N CYS A 22 6.11 -11.60 -7.27
CA CYS A 22 6.45 -11.12 -5.94
C CYS A 22 6.39 -12.27 -4.94
N ALA A 23 7.39 -12.32 -4.06
CA ALA A 23 7.51 -13.33 -3.04
C ALA A 23 8.28 -12.77 -1.85
N SER A 24 7.86 -13.14 -0.64
CA SER A 24 8.49 -12.78 0.62
C SER A 24 9.99 -13.09 0.59
N GLY A 25 10.82 -12.13 1.00
CA GLY A 25 12.27 -12.25 1.05
C GLY A 25 13.00 -11.73 -0.19
N GLN A 26 12.29 -11.41 -1.28
CA GLN A 26 12.90 -10.65 -2.38
C GLN A 26 13.26 -9.24 -1.89
N ARG A 27 14.49 -8.81 -2.17
CA ARG A 27 15.00 -7.50 -1.79
C ARG A 27 15.91 -6.95 -2.87
N TRP A 28 15.81 -5.65 -3.13
CA TRP A 28 16.74 -4.93 -3.99
C TRP A 28 16.91 -3.50 -3.51
N THR A 29 17.96 -2.83 -3.97
CA THR A 29 18.20 -1.40 -3.73
C THR A 29 18.29 -0.70 -5.08
N TRP A 30 17.67 0.47 -5.19
CA TRP A 30 17.76 1.32 -6.36
C TRP A 30 17.87 2.77 -5.91
N ASP A 31 18.92 3.47 -6.35
CA ASP A 31 19.23 4.86 -5.99
C ASP A 31 19.15 5.15 -4.47
N GLY A 32 19.70 4.25 -3.66
CA GLY A 32 19.71 4.36 -2.20
C GLY A 32 18.38 4.05 -1.51
N VAL A 33 17.33 3.70 -2.27
CA VAL A 33 16.04 3.24 -1.75
C VAL A 33 16.03 1.71 -1.70
N ALA A 34 15.76 1.16 -0.53
CA ALA A 34 15.66 -0.29 -0.35
C ALA A 34 14.20 -0.74 -0.49
N PHE A 35 14.01 -1.83 -1.21
CA PHE A 35 12.71 -2.43 -1.48
C PHE A 35 12.71 -3.86 -0.96
N THR A 36 11.72 -4.22 -0.14
CA THR A 36 11.60 -5.56 0.43
C THR A 36 10.18 -6.09 0.23
N MET A 37 10.05 -7.22 -0.46
CA MET A 37 8.78 -7.94 -0.54
C MET A 37 8.55 -8.72 0.75
N LEU A 38 7.43 -8.43 1.42
CA LEU A 38 6.99 -9.12 2.63
C LEU A 38 5.96 -10.22 2.34
N TRP A 39 5.25 -10.13 1.22
CA TRP A 39 4.15 -11.03 0.85
C TRP A 39 4.00 -11.11 -0.69
N PRO A 40 3.51 -12.22 -1.27
CA PRO A 40 3.08 -13.49 -0.65
C PRO A 40 4.18 -14.31 0.00
N SER A 41 3.84 -15.11 1.01
CA SER A 41 4.77 -16.09 1.59
C SER A 41 5.19 -17.11 0.54
N ARG A 42 6.50 -17.42 0.44
CA ARG A 42 6.98 -18.51 -0.42
C ARG A 42 6.46 -19.88 0.01
N ALA A 43 6.20 -20.06 1.31
CA ALA A 43 5.82 -21.34 1.91
C ALA A 43 4.30 -21.56 1.92
N ALA A 44 3.51 -20.48 1.96
CA ALA A 44 2.04 -20.57 1.96
C ALA A 44 1.50 -20.11 0.60
N GLY A 45 0.96 -21.04 -0.18
CA GLY A 45 0.24 -20.70 -1.40
C GLY A 45 -0.94 -19.78 -1.10
N ALA A 46 -1.09 -18.69 -1.85
CA ALA A 46 -2.25 -17.82 -1.77
C ALA A 46 -3.47 -18.51 -2.40
N ALA A 47 -4.55 -18.65 -1.64
CA ALA A 47 -5.74 -19.42 -2.03
C ALA A 47 -6.68 -18.62 -2.94
N HIS A 48 -6.71 -17.29 -2.80
CA HIS A 48 -7.62 -16.41 -3.53
C HIS A 48 -6.89 -15.27 -4.25
N SER A 49 -7.58 -14.58 -5.18
CA SER A 49 -6.97 -13.56 -6.04
C SER A 49 -6.28 -12.45 -5.26
N ASN A 50 -6.92 -11.99 -4.18
CA ASN A 50 -6.47 -10.86 -3.37
C ASN A 50 -5.32 -11.23 -2.44
N GLU A 51 -5.31 -12.47 -1.93
CA GLU A 51 -4.18 -13.03 -1.18
C GLU A 51 -2.89 -13.09 -2.03
N ARG A 52 -2.98 -12.99 -3.36
CA ARG A 52 -1.81 -12.89 -4.26
C ARG A 52 -1.29 -11.46 -4.45
N SER A 53 -1.89 -10.47 -3.81
CA SER A 53 -1.37 -9.10 -3.80
C SER A 53 0.05 -9.10 -3.28
N CYS A 54 0.89 -8.18 -3.76
CA CYS A 54 2.24 -8.02 -3.24
C CYS A 54 2.21 -7.03 -2.07
N VAL A 55 2.89 -7.36 -0.98
CA VAL A 55 3.16 -6.39 0.08
C VAL A 55 4.60 -5.98 -0.02
N LEU A 56 4.81 -4.70 -0.35
CA LEU A 56 6.11 -4.12 -0.59
C LEU A 56 6.40 -3.07 0.49
N ARG A 57 7.49 -3.27 1.21
CA ARG A 57 8.11 -2.25 2.05
C ARG A 57 9.13 -1.47 1.21
N ILE A 58 9.09 -0.15 1.32
CA ILE A 58 10.02 0.78 0.69
C ILE A 58 10.67 1.60 1.80
N ASP A 59 11.99 1.58 1.87
CA ASP A 59 12.79 2.31 2.86
C ASP A 59 13.67 3.34 2.14
N ALA A 60 13.51 4.61 2.48
CA ALA A 60 14.31 5.73 1.99
C ALA A 60 14.80 6.55 3.19
N GLY A 61 16.06 6.34 3.58
CA GLY A 61 16.58 6.81 4.87
C GLY A 61 15.77 6.23 6.04
N ASP A 62 15.41 7.08 7.00
CA ASP A 62 14.59 6.69 8.15
C ASP A 62 13.07 6.71 7.89
N THR A 63 12.66 6.96 6.64
CA THR A 63 11.26 6.95 6.25
C THR A 63 10.93 5.67 5.49
N SER A 64 9.84 5.04 5.89
CA SER A 64 9.35 3.81 5.29
C SER A 64 7.88 3.90 4.87
N ALA A 65 7.59 3.32 3.72
CA ALA A 65 6.25 3.16 3.19
C ALA A 65 5.90 1.68 3.03
N LEU A 66 4.65 1.33 3.31
CA LEU A 66 4.11 -0.01 3.12
C LEU A 66 2.98 0.04 2.09
N LEU A 67 3.19 -0.65 0.97
CA LEU A 67 2.23 -0.81 -0.11
C LEU A 67 1.65 -2.21 -0.01
N THR A 68 0.36 -2.32 0.30
CA THR A 68 -0.23 -3.60 0.69
C THR A 68 -1.05 -4.25 -0.42
N GLY A 69 -1.30 -3.55 -1.52
CA GLY A 69 -2.28 -3.97 -2.52
C GLY A 69 -3.63 -4.30 -1.89
N ASP A 70 -4.26 -5.38 -2.35
CA ASP A 70 -5.60 -5.78 -1.92
C ASP A 70 -5.61 -6.94 -0.92
N ILE A 71 -4.54 -7.09 -0.12
CA ILE A 71 -4.53 -8.10 0.95
C ILE A 71 -5.75 -7.94 1.87
N ASP A 72 -6.26 -9.06 2.36
CA ASP A 72 -7.36 -9.10 3.32
C ASP A 72 -6.87 -9.44 4.72
N ALA A 73 -7.81 -9.52 5.67
CA ALA A 73 -7.58 -9.86 7.06
C ALA A 73 -6.79 -11.17 7.27
N ARG A 74 -6.89 -12.15 6.36
CA ARG A 74 -6.15 -13.40 6.50
C ARG A 74 -4.68 -13.18 6.21
N ALA A 75 -4.36 -12.53 5.09
CA ALA A 75 -2.99 -12.16 4.73
C ALA A 75 -2.39 -11.20 5.75
N GLU A 76 -3.15 -10.21 6.23
CA GLU A 76 -2.74 -9.28 7.29
C GLU A 76 -2.35 -10.01 8.59
N ARG A 77 -3.19 -10.94 9.08
CA ARG A 77 -2.87 -11.73 10.28
C ARG A 77 -1.63 -12.59 10.07
N ARG A 78 -1.45 -13.15 8.87
CA ARG A 78 -0.27 -13.95 8.57
C ARG A 78 1.00 -13.11 8.56
N LEU A 79 0.94 -11.90 8.01
CA LEU A 79 2.03 -10.94 8.08
C LEU A 79 2.40 -10.55 9.50
N VAL A 80 1.40 -10.33 10.36
CA VAL A 80 1.63 -10.08 11.80
C VAL A 80 2.29 -11.28 12.49
N GLN A 81 1.98 -12.51 12.08
CA GLN A 81 2.60 -13.70 12.65
C GLN A 81 4.04 -13.92 12.16
N ASP A 82 4.27 -13.78 10.85
CA ASP A 82 5.50 -14.22 10.21
C ASP A 82 6.55 -13.11 10.08
N ALA A 83 6.13 -11.84 10.06
CA ALA A 83 6.98 -10.71 9.67
C ALA A 83 6.68 -9.42 10.46
N ARG A 84 6.19 -9.54 11.70
CA ARG A 84 5.76 -8.41 12.54
C ARG A 84 6.74 -7.24 12.54
N ASP A 85 8.02 -7.54 12.77
CA ASP A 85 9.07 -6.53 12.95
C ASP A 85 9.40 -5.79 11.63
N ALA A 86 9.02 -6.36 10.48
CA ALA A 86 9.18 -5.73 9.18
C ALA A 86 7.99 -4.84 8.76
N LEU A 87 6.89 -4.82 9.53
CA LEU A 87 5.67 -4.10 9.17
C LEU A 87 5.71 -2.61 9.51
N ALA A 88 6.54 -2.19 10.46
CA ALA A 88 6.55 -0.82 10.97
C ALA A 88 6.86 0.19 9.87
N ALA A 89 5.89 1.00 9.45
CA ALA A 89 6.04 1.94 8.35
C ALA A 89 5.31 3.26 8.61
N GLN A 90 5.94 4.40 8.34
CA GLN A 90 5.32 5.70 8.60
C GLN A 90 4.21 6.03 7.60
N ILE A 91 4.32 5.55 6.36
CA ILE A 91 3.33 5.77 5.30
C ILE A 91 2.68 4.43 4.96
N LEU A 92 1.35 4.34 5.08
CA LEU A 92 0.61 3.15 4.67
C LEU A 92 -0.28 3.48 3.48
N VAL A 93 -0.15 2.72 2.39
CA VAL A 93 -1.21 2.66 1.37
C VAL A 93 -2.19 1.60 1.84
N VAL A 94 -3.43 2.02 2.11
CA VAL A 94 -4.39 1.20 2.85
C VAL A 94 -4.73 -0.10 2.11
N PRO A 95 -4.70 -1.26 2.81
CA PRO A 95 -5.13 -2.54 2.26
C PRO A 95 -6.49 -2.47 1.58
N HIS A 96 -6.56 -3.00 0.36
CA HIS A 96 -7.81 -3.28 -0.35
C HIS A 96 -8.77 -2.09 -0.38
N HIS A 97 -8.21 -0.90 -0.63
CA HIS A 97 -8.94 0.37 -0.71
C HIS A 97 -9.73 0.74 0.58
N GLY A 98 -9.49 0.05 1.69
CA GLY A 98 -10.27 0.16 2.93
C GLY A 98 -11.55 -0.70 2.94
N SER A 99 -11.52 -1.86 2.27
CA SER A 99 -12.60 -2.85 2.32
C SER A 99 -12.85 -3.35 3.75
N ARG A 100 -14.11 -3.65 4.09
CA ARG A 100 -14.52 -4.19 5.41
C ARG A 100 -13.76 -5.47 5.80
N THR A 101 -13.21 -6.19 4.84
CA THR A 101 -12.44 -7.42 5.04
C THR A 101 -10.95 -7.19 5.27
N SER A 102 -10.52 -5.94 5.47
CA SER A 102 -9.10 -5.56 5.61
C SER A 102 -8.89 -4.61 6.80
N SER A 103 -7.64 -4.20 7.02
CA SER A 103 -7.17 -3.33 8.08
C SER A 103 -7.59 -3.82 9.47
N VAL A 104 -7.28 -5.08 9.80
CA VAL A 104 -7.48 -5.61 11.15
C VAL A 104 -6.59 -4.89 12.16
N GLU A 105 -7.08 -4.74 13.38
CA GLU A 105 -6.44 -3.97 14.44
C GLU A 105 -4.99 -4.43 14.72
N PRO A 106 -4.68 -5.74 14.86
CA PRO A 106 -3.29 -6.18 15.09
C PRO A 106 -2.34 -5.81 13.95
N PHE A 107 -2.84 -5.71 12.71
CA PHE A 107 -2.03 -5.28 11.57
C PHE A 107 -1.75 -3.79 11.66
N LEU A 108 -2.77 -2.95 11.91
CA LEU A 108 -2.58 -1.51 12.10
C LEU A 108 -1.64 -1.19 13.26
N ASP A 109 -1.74 -1.95 14.36
CA ASP A 109 -0.88 -1.77 15.53
C ASP A 109 0.57 -2.19 15.25
N SER A 110 0.78 -3.18 14.38
CA SER A 110 2.13 -3.61 13.96
C SER A 110 2.74 -2.68 12.92
N VAL A 111 1.93 -2.08 12.05
CA VAL A 111 2.40 -1.07 11.07
C VAL A 111 2.70 0.27 11.75
N GLY A 112 1.84 0.70 12.68
CA GLY A 112 1.97 1.99 13.38
C GLY A 112 2.11 3.20 12.45
N PRO A 113 1.25 3.38 11.43
CA PRO A 113 1.44 4.40 10.42
C PRO A 113 1.18 5.81 10.97
N ARG A 114 1.95 6.78 10.48
CA ARG A 114 1.76 8.20 10.75
C ARG A 114 0.83 8.87 9.74
N VAL A 115 0.57 8.23 8.60
CA VAL A 115 -0.39 8.65 7.56
C VAL A 115 -0.87 7.41 6.80
N ALA A 116 -2.17 7.36 6.48
CA ALA A 116 -2.78 6.24 5.76
C ALA A 116 -3.54 6.74 4.52
N VAL A 117 -3.01 6.43 3.34
CA VAL A 117 -3.57 6.85 2.05
C VAL A 117 -4.61 5.85 1.59
N PHE A 118 -5.82 6.31 1.33
CA PHE A 118 -6.89 5.49 0.76
C PHE A 118 -6.95 5.69 -0.77
N PRO A 119 -6.45 4.72 -1.57
CA PRO A 119 -6.63 4.75 -3.01
C PRO A 119 -8.07 4.35 -3.33
N VAL A 120 -8.97 5.32 -3.45
CA VAL A 120 -10.38 5.09 -3.80
C VAL A 120 -10.80 5.97 -4.98
N GLY A 121 -11.74 5.47 -5.78
CA GLY A 121 -12.30 6.18 -6.92
C GLY A 121 -13.51 7.06 -6.54
N TYR A 122 -13.69 8.16 -7.27
CA TYR A 122 -14.91 8.98 -7.18
C TYR A 122 -16.14 8.15 -7.52
N ARG A 123 -17.20 8.26 -6.71
CA ARG A 123 -18.44 7.46 -6.82
C ARG A 123 -18.16 5.95 -6.92
N ASN A 124 -17.19 5.44 -6.16
CA ASN A 124 -16.91 4.01 -6.18
C ASN A 124 -18.15 3.20 -5.78
N ARG A 125 -18.44 2.16 -6.56
CA ARG A 125 -19.62 1.30 -6.37
C ARG A 125 -19.48 0.31 -5.21
N PHE A 126 -18.26 0.13 -4.69
CA PHE A 126 -17.93 -0.85 -3.66
C PHE A 126 -18.18 -0.34 -2.24
N GLY A 127 -18.45 0.97 -2.07
CA GLY A 127 -18.64 1.59 -0.77
C GLY A 127 -17.36 1.71 0.06
N HIS A 128 -16.20 1.83 -0.59
CA HIS A 128 -14.91 1.98 0.07
C HIS A 128 -14.54 3.47 0.28
N PRO A 129 -13.79 3.83 1.34
CA PRO A 129 -13.47 2.98 2.48
C PRO A 129 -14.72 2.66 3.29
N HIS A 130 -14.79 1.44 3.81
CA HIS A 130 -15.89 1.04 4.66
C HIS A 130 -15.85 1.81 6.00
N ARG A 131 -17.02 2.22 6.52
CA ARG A 131 -17.09 3.09 7.72
C ARG A 131 -16.37 2.50 8.93
N THR A 132 -16.48 1.19 9.17
CA THR A 132 -15.79 0.52 10.29
C THR A 132 -14.28 0.50 10.12
N VAL A 133 -13.77 0.44 8.88
CA VAL A 133 -12.34 0.50 8.61
C VAL A 133 -11.85 1.91 8.84
N LEU A 134 -12.55 2.91 8.29
CA LEU A 134 -12.23 4.32 8.50
C LEU A 134 -12.15 4.66 10.00
N ALA A 135 -13.13 4.21 10.79
CA ALA A 135 -13.17 4.45 12.24
C ALA A 135 -11.92 3.92 12.96
N ARG A 136 -11.35 2.77 12.56
CA ARG A 136 -10.12 2.23 13.16
C ARG A 136 -8.92 3.16 12.99
N TYR A 137 -8.83 3.81 11.84
CA TYR A 137 -7.77 4.77 11.56
C TYR A 137 -8.03 6.11 12.28
N GLU A 138 -9.27 6.59 12.28
CA GLU A 138 -9.68 7.81 12.98
C GLU A 138 -9.42 7.72 14.50
N MET A 139 -9.74 6.57 15.12
CA MET A 139 -9.45 6.30 16.53
C MET A 139 -7.95 6.35 16.88
N ARG A 140 -7.07 6.18 15.90
CA ARG A 140 -5.61 6.27 16.06
C ARG A 140 -5.07 7.67 15.75
N GLY A 141 -5.93 8.63 15.42
CA GLY A 141 -5.53 9.99 15.07
C GLY A 141 -4.70 10.08 13.79
N ILE A 142 -4.82 9.09 12.91
CA ILE A 142 -4.01 9.02 11.67
C ILE A 142 -4.64 9.97 10.63
N PRO A 143 -3.85 10.82 9.94
CA PRO A 143 -4.31 11.56 8.76
C PRO A 143 -4.68 10.62 7.61
N LEU A 144 -5.85 10.84 7.00
CA LEU A 144 -6.48 9.91 6.03
C LEU A 144 -6.69 10.55 4.65
N PRO A 145 -5.62 10.91 3.92
CA PRO A 145 -5.80 11.42 2.56
C PRO A 145 -6.44 10.36 1.65
N ARG A 146 -7.41 10.76 0.84
CA ARG A 146 -8.19 9.90 -0.05
C ARG A 146 -8.12 10.39 -1.48
N THR A 147 -7.77 9.52 -2.42
CA THR A 147 -7.57 9.94 -3.82
C THR A 147 -8.83 10.42 -4.53
N ASP A 148 -10.02 10.00 -4.07
CA ASP A 148 -11.31 10.44 -4.63
C ASP A 148 -11.61 11.92 -4.29
N ARG A 149 -11.13 12.38 -3.14
CA ARG A 149 -11.34 13.74 -2.61
C ARG A 149 -10.15 14.65 -2.83
N ASP A 150 -8.95 14.12 -2.65
CA ASP A 150 -7.71 14.89 -2.57
C ASP A 150 -6.91 14.88 -3.89
N GLY A 151 -7.28 14.02 -4.84
CA GLY A 151 -6.49 13.77 -6.04
C GLY A 151 -5.22 12.97 -5.73
N ALA A 152 -4.13 13.25 -6.46
CA ALA A 152 -2.85 12.62 -6.15
C ALA A 152 -2.36 13.04 -4.76
N VAL A 153 -1.79 12.09 -4.02
CA VAL A 153 -1.13 12.34 -2.74
C VAL A 153 0.37 12.14 -2.97
N ARG A 154 1.16 13.20 -2.80
CA ARG A 154 2.60 13.20 -3.05
C ARG A 154 3.32 13.17 -1.72
N PHE A 155 4.34 12.33 -1.61
CA PHE A 155 5.29 12.31 -0.49
C PHE A 155 6.66 12.70 -1.00
N ASP A 156 7.25 13.73 -0.40
CA ASP A 156 8.64 14.10 -0.63
C ASP A 156 9.44 13.66 0.61
N VAL A 157 10.30 12.66 0.40
CA VAL A 157 11.11 12.03 1.46
C VAL A 157 12.52 12.60 1.41
N ALA A 158 13.00 13.11 2.55
CA ALA A 158 14.34 13.66 2.63
C ALA A 158 15.38 12.53 2.83
N PRO A 159 16.59 12.65 2.25
CA PRO A 159 17.65 11.65 2.43
C PRO A 159 18.04 11.38 3.89
N GLY A 160 17.92 12.39 4.76
CA GLY A 160 18.22 12.29 6.20
C GLY A 160 17.05 11.89 7.08
N GLY A 161 15.95 11.40 6.50
CA GLY A 161 14.74 11.01 7.23
C GLY A 161 13.67 12.10 7.29
N GLY A 162 12.45 11.69 7.62
CA GLY A 162 11.27 12.53 7.57
C GLY A 162 10.69 12.66 6.16
N TYR A 163 9.45 13.16 6.12
CA TYR A 163 8.74 13.40 4.87
C TYR A 163 7.78 14.57 5.02
N ALA A 164 7.54 15.28 3.92
CA ALA A 164 6.37 16.13 3.75
C ALA A 164 5.38 15.40 2.84
N PHE A 165 4.09 15.67 3.00
CA PHE A 165 3.10 15.20 2.04
C PHE A 165 2.10 16.28 1.67
N GLU A 166 1.66 16.20 0.42
CA GLU A 166 0.78 17.18 -0.22
C GLU A 166 -0.40 16.46 -0.87
N ARG A 167 -1.57 17.08 -0.80
CA ARG A 167 -2.80 16.67 -1.49
C ARG A 167 -2.99 17.54 -2.72
N HIS A 168 -3.11 16.93 -3.90
CA HIS A 168 -3.14 17.66 -5.16
C HIS A 168 -4.24 18.74 -5.21
N ARG A 169 -5.46 18.42 -4.74
CA ARG A 169 -6.57 19.37 -4.75
C ARG A 169 -6.44 20.49 -3.72
N ASP A 170 -5.63 20.32 -2.69
CA ASP A 170 -5.29 21.40 -1.76
C ASP A 170 -4.28 22.34 -2.41
N ALA A 171 -3.20 21.78 -2.96
CA ALA A 171 -2.08 22.54 -3.50
C ALA A 171 -2.35 23.20 -4.86
N ARG A 172 -3.18 22.57 -5.68
CA ARG A 172 -3.58 23.04 -7.00
C ARG A 172 -5.05 23.43 -7.01
N ARG A 173 -5.57 23.91 -5.88
CA ARG A 173 -6.98 24.26 -5.72
C ARG A 173 -7.39 25.27 -6.78
N ARG A 174 -8.49 24.96 -7.47
CA ARG A 174 -9.13 25.87 -8.43
C ARG A 174 -10.59 26.04 -8.04
N TYR A 175 -11.19 27.18 -8.36
CA TYR A 175 -12.55 27.52 -7.93
C TYR A 175 -13.61 26.49 -8.36
N TRP A 176 -13.36 25.71 -9.42
CA TRP A 176 -14.27 24.66 -9.89
C TRP A 176 -14.10 23.30 -9.24
N MET A 177 -13.11 23.13 -8.34
CA MET A 177 -12.88 21.88 -7.61
C MET A 177 -13.68 21.79 -6.30
N ASP A 178 -14.37 22.86 -5.90
CA ASP A 178 -15.20 22.93 -4.68
C ASP A 178 -16.60 22.27 -4.87
N ARG A 179 -16.68 21.23 -5.71
CA ARG A 179 -17.93 20.50 -6.02
C ARG A 179 -17.94 19.10 -5.43
#